data_AF-A0A4Q0VF21-F1
#
_entry.id   AF-A0A4Q0VF21-F1
#
_cell.length_a   1.000
_cell.length_b   1.000
_cell.length_c   1.000
_cell.angle_alpha   90.00
_cell.angle_beta   90.00
_cell.angle_gamma   90.00
#
_symmetry.space_group_name_H-M   'P 1'
#
loop_
_entity.id
_entity.type
_entity.pdbx_description
1 polymer ?
#
loop_
_entity_poly.entity_id
_entity_poly.type
_entity_poly.pdbx_seq_one_letter_code
_entity_poly.pdbx_strand_id
1 'polypeptide(L)'
;MTHKLRWAIAAVILFVLFVLAAIYWGFLDPSKIGLEWTILWYFVAAGGAYYFYFKNVTYRAIIYYAHQLDYHYADLKAWVPNLRENQDVPNPDKPRWFSPFAKVPITATNIIGDKLLAEAKEKHIPLYR
;
A
#
# COMPACT_ATOMS: atom_id res chain seq x y z
N MET A 1 -6.96 -1.48 -18.28
CA MET A 1 -5.77 -1.66 -17.42
C MET A 1 -6.26 -1.85 -15.98
N THR A 2 -5.97 -2.99 -15.35
CA THR A 2 -6.43 -3.26 -13.97
C THR A 2 -5.79 -2.29 -12.99
N HIS A 3 -6.45 -2.04 -11.85
CA HIS A 3 -5.86 -1.14 -10.86
C HIS A 3 -4.57 -1.72 -10.28
N LYS A 4 -4.48 -3.06 -10.14
CA LYS A 4 -3.23 -3.74 -9.77
C LYS A 4 -2.09 -3.42 -10.74
N LEU A 5 -2.34 -3.52 -12.05
CA LEU A 5 -1.30 -3.26 -13.05
C LEU A 5 -0.82 -1.80 -13.02
N ARG A 6 -1.73 -0.84 -12.78
CA ARG A 6 -1.37 0.58 -12.62
C ARG A 6 -0.40 0.81 -11.47
N TRP A 7 -0.67 0.22 -10.31
CA TRP A 7 0.20 0.36 -9.15
C TRP A 7 1.51 -0.40 -9.32
N ALA A 8 1.50 -1.54 -10.00
CA ALA A 8 2.72 -2.29 -10.31
C ALA A 8 3.66 -1.45 -11.19
N ILE A 9 3.12 -0.81 -12.24
CA ILE A 9 3.90 0.09 -13.10
C ILE A 9 4.43 1.29 -12.32
N ALA A 10 3.61 1.90 -11.46
CA ALA A 10 4.06 3.01 -10.60
C ALA A 10 5.21 2.60 -9.67
N ALA A 11 5.15 1.41 -9.08
CA ALA A 11 6.23 0.88 -8.24
C ALA A 11 7.51 0.60 -9.03
N VAL A 12 7.40 0.03 -10.22
CA VAL A 12 8.56 -0.19 -11.12
C VAL A 12 9.19 1.13 -11.50
N ILE A 13 8.39 2.14 -11.89
CA ILE A 13 8.90 3.48 -12.21
C ILE A 13 9.64 4.07 -11.01
N LEU A 14 9.08 3.97 -9.81
CA LEU A 14 9.70 4.48 -8.59
C LEU A 14 11.05 3.80 -8.30
N PHE A 15 11.14 2.48 -8.51
CA PHE A 15 12.40 1.76 -8.39
C PHE A 15 13.42 2.18 -9.44
N VAL A 16 13.02 2.31 -10.72
CA VAL A 16 13.92 2.76 -11.79
C VAL A 16 14.47 4.15 -11.51
N LEU A 17 13.63 5.08 -11.04
CA LEU A 17 14.07 6.43 -10.64
C LEU A 17 15.10 6.38 -9.51
N PHE A 18 14.92 5.49 -8.54
CA PHE A 18 15.92 5.27 -7.48
C PHE A 18 17.26 4.77 -8.06
N VAL A 19 17.24 3.79 -8.97
CA VAL A 19 18.47 3.28 -9.60
C VAL A 19 19.19 4.38 -10.37
N LEU A 20 18.46 5.17 -11.16
CA LEU A 20 19.02 6.30 -11.91
C LEU A 20 19.65 7.34 -10.98
N ALA A 21 18.97 7.68 -9.88
CA ALA A 21 19.49 8.58 -8.86
C ALA A 21 20.75 8.03 -8.17
N ALA A 22 20.76 6.73 -7.85
CA ALA A 22 21.91 6.06 -7.23
C ALA A 22 23.15 6.08 -8.12
N ILE A 23 22.97 5.89 -9.43
CA ILE A 23 24.04 5.97 -10.43
C ILE A 23 24.49 7.42 -10.60
N TYR A 24 23.56 8.35 -10.82
CA TYR A 24 23.86 9.74 -11.14
C TYR A 24 24.58 10.48 -9.99
N TRP A 25 24.14 10.28 -8.75
CA TRP A 25 24.76 10.89 -7.56
C TRP A 25 25.84 10.00 -6.93
N GLY A 26 25.93 8.72 -7.32
CA GLY A 26 26.95 7.79 -6.82
C GLY A 26 26.92 7.60 -5.31
N PHE A 27 25.75 7.71 -4.66
CA PHE A 27 25.62 7.56 -3.21
C PHE A 27 25.59 6.10 -2.76
N LEU A 28 25.38 5.15 -3.69
CA LEU A 28 25.48 3.71 -3.46
C LEU A 28 26.71 3.08 -4.12
N ASP A 29 27.73 3.88 -4.46
CA ASP A 29 28.95 3.36 -5.07
C ASP A 29 29.64 2.35 -4.13
N PRO A 30 29.89 1.10 -4.56
CA PRO A 30 30.57 0.09 -3.76
C PRO A 30 31.93 0.53 -3.25
N SER A 31 32.63 1.41 -3.99
CA SER A 31 33.92 1.96 -3.56
C SER A 31 33.84 2.90 -2.35
N LYS A 32 32.66 3.49 -2.10
CA LYS A 32 32.44 4.44 -1.00
C LYS A 32 31.85 3.78 0.24
N ILE A 33 30.86 2.91 0.05
CA ILE A 33 30.07 2.33 1.15
C ILE A 33 30.26 0.82 1.31
N GLY A 34 30.99 0.17 0.40
CA GLY A 34 31.17 -1.28 0.37
C GLY A 34 30.04 -2.00 -0.38
N LEU A 35 30.40 -3.12 -1.03
CA LEU A 35 29.49 -3.90 -1.87
C LEU A 35 28.26 -4.42 -1.09
N GLU A 36 28.46 -4.86 0.15
CA GLU A 36 27.37 -5.37 1.00
C GLU A 36 26.30 -4.30 1.24
N TRP A 37 26.71 -3.07 1.54
CA TRP A 37 25.80 -1.94 1.77
C TRP A 37 25.12 -1.48 0.48
N THR A 38 25.84 -1.45 -0.65
CA THR A 38 25.23 -1.18 -1.95
C THR A 38 24.12 -2.18 -2.23
N ILE A 39 24.40 -3.48 -2.09
CA ILE A 39 23.42 -4.55 -2.31
C ILE A 39 22.23 -4.38 -1.37
N LEU A 40 22.47 -4.17 -0.07
CA LEU A 40 21.41 -3.98 0.92
C LEU A 40 20.46 -2.86 0.51
N TRP A 41 20.97 -1.69 0.11
CA TRP A 41 20.14 -0.55 -0.23
C TRP A 41 19.30 -0.79 -1.50
N TYR A 42 19.80 -1.55 -2.47
CA TYR A 42 18.98 -1.98 -3.61
C TYR A 42 17.83 -2.92 -3.18
N PHE A 43 18.09 -3.87 -2.27
CA PHE A 43 17.04 -4.72 -1.71
C PHE A 43 16.01 -3.91 -0.90
N VAL A 44 16.45 -2.96 -0.09
CA VAL A 44 15.58 -2.06 0.67
C VAL A 44 14.70 -1.23 -0.28
N ALA A 45 15.27 -0.68 -1.35
CA ALA A 45 14.51 0.07 -2.34
C ALA A 45 13.49 -0.80 -3.09
N ALA A 46 13.87 -2.02 -3.50
CA ALA A 46 12.96 -2.96 -4.13
C ALA A 46 11.82 -3.35 -3.19
N GLY A 47 12.13 -3.64 -1.92
CA GLY A 47 11.14 -3.88 -0.88
C GLY A 47 10.22 -2.69 -0.63
N GLY A 48 10.76 -1.47 -0.64
CA GLY A 48 9.99 -0.22 -0.53
C GLY A 48 9.03 0.00 -1.71
N ALA A 49 9.48 -0.26 -2.94
CA ALA A 49 8.65 -0.19 -4.13
C ALA A 49 7.53 -1.24 -4.08
N TYR A 50 7.85 -2.48 -3.70
CA TYR A 50 6.86 -3.53 -3.50
C TYR A 50 5.84 -3.16 -2.41
N TYR A 51 6.32 -2.64 -1.27
CA TYR A 51 5.46 -2.18 -0.18
C TYR A 51 4.53 -1.05 -0.64
N PHE A 52 5.03 -0.11 -1.46
CA PHE A 52 4.21 0.94 -2.07
C PHE A 52 3.10 0.37 -2.95
N TYR A 53 3.43 -0.59 -3.83
CA TYR A 53 2.45 -1.31 -4.64
C TYR A 53 1.38 -1.97 -3.75
N PHE A 54 1.81 -2.82 -2.82
CA PHE A 54 0.93 -3.58 -1.94
C PHE A 54 -0.01 -2.67 -1.17
N LYS A 55 0.51 -1.60 -0.55
CA LYS A 55 -0.28 -0.69 0.27
C LYS A 55 -1.36 0.04 -0.51
N ASN A 56 -1.09 0.43 -1.76
CA ASN A 56 -2.09 1.10 -2.60
C ASN A 56 -3.13 0.11 -3.15
N VAL A 57 -2.73 -1.12 -3.50
CA VAL A 57 -3.67 -2.17 -3.91
C VAL A 57 -4.61 -2.53 -2.77
N THR A 58 -4.08 -2.79 -1.57
CA THR A 58 -4.88 -3.14 -0.38
C THR A 58 -5.83 -2.02 0.00
N TYR A 59 -5.36 -0.76 0.02
CA TYR A 59 -6.22 0.39 0.26
C TYR A 59 -7.42 0.43 -0.70
N ARG A 60 -7.16 0.31 -2.01
CA ARG A 60 -8.22 0.35 -3.02
C ARG A 60 -9.17 -0.85 -2.93
N ALA A 61 -8.64 -2.03 -2.62
CA ALA A 61 -9.45 -3.22 -2.40
C ALA A 61 -10.42 -3.02 -1.24
N ILE A 62 -9.96 -2.45 -0.12
CA ILE A 62 -10.80 -2.11 1.03
C ILE A 62 -11.89 -1.13 0.64
N ILE A 63 -11.54 -0.03 -0.06
CA ILE A 63 -12.54 0.95 -0.52
C ILE A 63 -13.57 0.27 -1.43
N TYR A 64 -13.12 -0.58 -2.37
CA TYR A 64 -14.00 -1.31 -3.27
C TYR A 64 -14.98 -2.22 -2.52
N TYR A 65 -14.50 -3.07 -1.62
CA TYR A 65 -15.38 -3.99 -0.88
C TYR A 65 -16.28 -3.25 0.10
N ALA A 66 -15.79 -2.20 0.76
CA ALA A 66 -16.62 -1.35 1.62
C ALA A 66 -17.80 -0.75 0.84
N HIS A 67 -17.59 -0.24 -0.37
CA HIS A 67 -18.69 0.25 -1.21
C HIS A 67 -19.67 -0.84 -1.62
N GLN A 68 -19.19 -2.04 -1.97
CA GLN A 68 -20.06 -3.15 -2.37
C GLN A 68 -20.89 -3.71 -1.20
N LEU A 69 -20.38 -3.53 0.02
CA LEU A 69 -21.01 -4.00 1.26
C LEU A 69 -21.75 -2.89 2.01
N ASP A 70 -21.80 -1.67 1.46
CA ASP A 70 -22.43 -0.48 2.04
C ASP A 70 -21.85 -0.06 3.41
N TYR A 71 -20.54 -0.21 3.59
CA TYR A 71 -19.82 0.25 4.77
C TYR A 71 -19.27 1.66 4.60
N HIS A 72 -19.41 2.46 5.66
CA HIS A 72 -18.94 3.82 5.74
C HIS A 72 -17.68 3.96 6.62
N TYR A 73 -17.10 5.16 6.64
CA TYR A 73 -15.91 5.45 7.43
C TYR A 73 -16.09 5.12 8.93
N ALA A 74 -17.27 5.40 9.48
CA ALA A 74 -17.57 5.16 10.89
C ALA A 74 -17.49 3.67 11.24
N ASP A 75 -17.99 2.79 10.36
CA ASP A 75 -18.00 1.34 10.57
C ASP A 75 -16.58 0.78 10.57
N LEU A 76 -15.79 1.20 9.58
CA LEU A 76 -14.39 0.79 9.43
C LEU A 76 -13.53 1.26 10.61
N LYS A 77 -13.82 2.46 11.13
CA LYS A 77 -13.12 3.00 12.30
C LYS A 77 -13.46 2.22 13.56
N ALA A 78 -14.72 1.77 13.72
CA ALA A 78 -15.15 0.97 14.86
C ALA A 78 -14.47 -0.41 14.91
N TRP A 79 -14.04 -0.96 13.77
CA TRP A 79 -13.37 -2.26 13.73
C TRP A 79 -11.91 -2.26 14.18
N VAL A 80 -11.26 -1.09 14.20
CA VAL A 80 -9.84 -0.99 14.54
C VAL A 80 -9.69 -0.28 15.88
N PRO A 81 -9.58 -1.01 17.00
CA PRO A 81 -9.34 -0.40 18.29
C PRO A 81 -7.90 0.15 18.37
N ASN A 82 -7.69 1.14 19.24
CA ASN A 82 -6.37 1.65 19.62
C ASN A 82 -5.57 2.33 18.49
N LEU A 83 -6.24 3.01 17.56
CA LEU A 83 -5.55 3.91 16.64
C LEU A 83 -4.94 5.07 17.44
N ARG A 84 -3.68 5.40 17.16
CA ARG A 84 -3.05 6.62 17.67
C ARG A 84 -3.78 7.85 17.09
N GLU A 85 -3.69 9.00 17.74
CA GLU A 85 -4.37 10.23 17.31
C GLU A 85 -4.03 10.67 15.87
N ASN A 86 -2.82 10.35 15.40
CA ASN A 86 -2.37 10.64 14.04
C ASN A 86 -2.68 9.53 13.02
N GLN A 87 -3.27 8.41 13.48
CA GLN A 87 -3.62 7.26 12.66
C GLN A 87 -5.09 7.26 12.30
N ASP A 88 -5.38 6.62 11.16
CA ASP A 88 -6.72 6.58 10.59
C ASP A 88 -6.95 5.28 9.81
N VAL A 89 -8.19 5.06 9.40
CA VAL A 89 -8.60 3.93 8.55
C VAL A 89 -8.82 4.39 7.10
N PRO A 90 -8.86 3.47 6.13
CA PRO A 90 -9.36 3.78 4.79
C PRO A 90 -10.78 4.36 4.87
N ASN A 91 -11.02 5.44 4.13
CA ASN A 91 -12.30 6.15 4.13
C ASN A 91 -13.04 5.93 2.78
N PRO A 92 -14.12 5.12 2.74
CA PRO A 92 -14.94 4.90 1.54
C PRO A 92 -15.75 6.13 1.14
N ASP A 93 -16.16 6.96 2.08
CA ASP A 93 -16.97 8.16 1.82
C ASP A 93 -16.17 9.25 1.09
N LYS A 94 -14.85 9.25 1.30
CA LYS A 94 -13.91 10.20 0.68
C LYS A 94 -12.68 9.44 0.17
N PRO A 95 -12.83 8.63 -0.90
CA PRO A 95 -11.78 7.75 -1.36
C PRO A 95 -10.66 8.58 -2.00
N ARG A 96 -9.45 8.46 -1.44
CA ARG A 96 -8.29 9.16 -1.99
C ARG A 96 -7.69 8.40 -3.14
N TRP A 97 -6.95 9.13 -3.99
CA TRP A 97 -6.27 8.49 -5.10
C TRP A 97 -5.17 7.52 -4.62
N PHE A 98 -4.40 7.95 -3.62
CA PHE A 98 -3.30 7.22 -2.99
C PHE A 98 -3.65 6.86 -1.54
N SER A 99 -3.12 5.73 -1.08
CA SER A 99 -3.16 5.39 0.35
C SER A 99 -2.39 6.44 1.16
N PRO A 100 -2.98 7.01 2.24
CA PRO A 100 -2.27 7.90 3.14
C PRO A 100 -1.18 7.13 3.90
N PHE A 101 0.02 7.11 3.33
CA PHE A 101 1.07 6.16 3.73
C PHE A 101 1.45 6.20 5.21
N ALA A 102 1.46 7.39 5.81
CA ALA A 102 1.80 7.59 7.22
C ALA A 102 0.57 7.54 8.16
N LYS A 103 -0.64 7.84 7.65
CA LYS A 103 -1.84 7.91 8.50
C LYS A 103 -2.54 6.56 8.61
N VAL A 104 -2.53 5.75 7.55
CA VAL A 104 -3.19 4.44 7.57
C VAL A 104 -2.16 3.35 7.86
N PRO A 105 -2.14 2.78 9.07
CA PRO A 105 -1.19 1.72 9.41
C PRO A 105 -1.59 0.41 8.74
N ILE A 106 -0.60 -0.47 8.51
CA ILE A 106 -0.85 -1.77 7.87
C ILE A 106 -1.75 -2.68 8.72
N THR A 107 -1.68 -2.54 10.04
CA THR A 107 -2.54 -3.27 10.98
C THR A 107 -4.01 -2.96 10.75
N ALA A 108 -4.36 -1.68 10.58
CA ALA A 108 -5.72 -1.26 10.26
C ALA A 108 -6.18 -1.86 8.92
N THR A 109 -5.34 -1.81 7.89
CA THR A 109 -5.69 -2.38 6.58
C THR A 109 -5.86 -3.89 6.61
N ASN A 110 -5.09 -4.61 7.43
CA ASN A 110 -5.21 -6.06 7.54
C ASN A 110 -6.52 -6.44 8.23
N ILE A 111 -6.81 -5.85 9.41
CA ILE A 111 -8.04 -6.11 10.16
C ILE A 111 -9.29 -5.86 9.31
N ILE A 112 -9.32 -4.70 8.65
CA ILE A 112 -10.43 -4.30 7.80
C ILE A 112 -10.51 -5.18 6.56
N GLY A 113 -9.38 -5.40 5.89
CA GLY A 113 -9.30 -6.17 4.66
C GLY A 113 -9.76 -7.61 4.85
N ASP A 114 -9.36 -8.26 5.94
CA ASP A 114 -9.72 -9.64 6.25
C ASP A 114 -11.24 -9.78 6.48
N LYS A 115 -11.84 -8.86 7.24
CA LYS A 115 -13.30 -8.83 7.46
C LYS A 115 -14.08 -8.62 6.17
N LEU A 116 -13.76 -7.56 5.43
CA LEU A 116 -14.45 -7.24 4.17
C LEU A 116 -14.31 -8.38 3.16
N LEU A 117 -13.15 -9.02 3.09
CA LEU A 117 -12.92 -10.13 2.16
C LEU A 117 -13.65 -11.40 2.58
N ALA A 118 -13.82 -11.67 3.87
CA ALA A 118 -14.66 -12.76 4.36
C ALA A 118 -16.13 -12.53 3.98
N GLU A 119 -16.68 -11.36 4.31
CA GLU A 119 -18.07 -11.02 4.00
C GLU A 119 -18.34 -10.93 2.49
N ALA A 120 -17.38 -10.41 1.72
CA ALA A 120 -17.48 -10.36 0.27
C ALA A 120 -17.54 -11.77 -0.35
N LYS A 121 -16.84 -12.74 0.22
CA LYS A 121 -16.94 -14.15 -0.22
C LYS A 121 -18.30 -14.74 0.09
N GLU A 122 -18.84 -14.49 1.28
CA GLU A 122 -20.17 -14.96 1.68
C GLU A 122 -21.27 -14.38 0.79
N LYS A 123 -21.16 -13.11 0.41
CA LYS A 123 -22.12 -12.42 -0.47
C LYS A 123 -21.80 -12.55 -1.96
N HIS A 124 -20.84 -13.41 -2.35
CA HIS A 124 -20.43 -13.64 -3.73
C HIS A 124 -20.05 -12.37 -4.52
N ILE A 125 -19.46 -11.38 -3.84
CA ILE A 125 -19.01 -10.12 -4.45
C ILE A 125 -17.79 -10.40 -5.34
N PRO A 126 -17.73 -9.85 -6.56
CA PRO A 126 -16.60 -10.04 -7.45
C PRO A 126 -15.27 -9.56 -6.86
N LEU A 127 -14.20 -10.31 -7.11
CA LEU A 127 -12.85 -9.96 -6.66
C LEU A 127 -12.38 -8.63 -7.27
N TYR A 128 -11.71 -7.82 -6.45
CA TYR A 128 -11.04 -6.60 -6.90
C TYR A 128 -9.94 -6.88 -7.93
N ARG A 129 -9.97 -6.16 -9.08
CA ARG A 129 -9.07 -6.34 -10.23
C ARG A 129 -8.11 -5.17 -10.45
#